data_AF-A0A966PPV9-F1
#
_entry.id   AF-A0A966PPV9-F1
#
_cell.length_a   1.000
_cell.length_b   1.000
_cell.length_c   1.000
_cell.angle_alpha   90.00
_cell.angle_beta   90.00
_cell.angle_gamma   90.00
#
_symmetry.space_group_name_H-M   'P 1'
#
loop_
_entity.id
_entity.type
_entity.pdbx_description
1 polymer ?
#
loop_
_entity_poly.entity_id
_entity_poly.type
_entity_poly.pdbx_seq_one_letter_code
_entity_poly.pdbx_strand_id
1 'polypeptide(L)' 'MKRHATCDYAQAMTSFPPEQSPATTPIDLDAIENDLADVETALARLDAGTYWTDEVTGAPIADAVLEADPLARRNPA' A
#
# COMPACT_ATOMS: atom_id res chain seq x y z
N MET A 1 -35.84 4.65 -42.42
CA MET A 1 -35.69 5.22 -41.06
C MET A 1 -35.55 4.12 -40.02
N LYS A 2 -34.35 3.88 -39.49
CA LYS A 2 -34.16 3.10 -38.25
C LYS A 2 -33.47 4.00 -37.25
N ARG A 3 -34.06 4.07 -36.05
CA ARG A 3 -33.84 5.05 -35.00
C ARG A 3 -32.45 4.91 -34.38
N HIS A 4 -31.96 6.06 -33.89
CA HIS A 4 -30.70 6.28 -33.21
C HIS A 4 -30.47 5.30 -32.06
N ALA A 5 -29.29 4.70 -32.02
CA ALA A 5 -28.73 4.11 -30.81
C ALA A 5 -27.59 5.02 -30.35
N THR A 6 -27.94 6.12 -29.68
CA THR A 6 -26.99 6.79 -28.79
C THR A 6 -26.90 5.90 -27.56
N CYS A 7 -25.76 5.24 -27.41
CA CYS A 7 -25.36 4.54 -26.20
C CYS A 7 -25.57 5.48 -25.00
N ASP A 8 -26.52 5.14 -24.14
CA ASP A 8 -26.95 5.98 -23.01
C ASP A 8 -25.99 5.76 -21.83
N TYR A 9 -24.79 6.31 -21.97
CA TYR A 9 -23.70 6.23 -20.98
C TYR A 9 -24.07 6.89 -19.63
N ALA A 10 -25.21 7.60 -19.57
CA ALA A 10 -25.69 8.32 -18.40
C ALA A 10 -26.38 7.41 -17.36
N GLN A 11 -26.94 6.26 -17.76
CA GLN A 11 -27.64 5.36 -16.84
C GLN A 11 -26.70 4.58 -15.88
N ALA A 12 -25.40 4.52 -16.17
CA ALA A 12 -24.44 3.80 -15.33
C ALA A 12 -23.95 4.58 -14.10
N MET A 13 -24.23 5.90 -13.99
CA MET A 13 -23.69 6.74 -12.90
C MET A 13 -24.57 6.79 -11.65
N THR A 14 -25.75 6.19 -11.63
CA THR A 14 -26.73 6.38 -10.54
C THR A 14 -26.78 5.24 -9.52
N SER A 15 -25.86 4.28 -9.57
CA SER A 15 -25.85 3.11 -8.68
C SER A 15 -24.78 3.14 -7.58
N PHE A 16 -24.21 4.30 -7.25
CA PHE A 16 -23.33 4.40 -6.08
C PHE A 16 -24.18 4.34 -4.80
N PRO A 17 -23.93 3.35 -3.91
CA PRO A 17 -24.56 3.33 -2.60
C PRO A 17 -24.28 4.66 -1.88
N PRO A 18 -25.15 5.12 -0.96
CA PRO A 18 -24.93 6.36 -0.25
C PRO A 18 -23.54 6.29 0.40
N GLU A 19 -22.67 7.24 0.07
CA GLU A 19 -21.36 7.36 0.71
C GLU A 19 -21.60 7.41 2.22
N GLN A 20 -21.20 6.35 2.90
CA GLN A 20 -21.08 6.38 4.35
C GLN A 20 -20.05 7.47 4.62
N SER A 21 -20.51 8.67 4.98
CA SER A 21 -19.64 9.72 5.47
C SER A 21 -18.72 9.09 6.50
N PRO A 22 -17.40 9.03 6.26
CA PRO A 22 -16.51 8.42 7.24
C PRO A 22 -16.72 9.23 8.50
N ALA A 23 -17.09 8.54 9.58
CA ALA A 23 -17.04 9.15 10.90
C ALA A 23 -15.65 9.80 11.00
N THR A 24 -15.60 11.11 11.26
CA THR A 24 -14.35 11.87 11.27
C THR A 24 -13.53 11.47 12.49
N THR A 25 -12.93 10.29 12.43
CA THR A 25 -11.78 9.97 13.26
C THR A 25 -10.66 10.89 12.81
N PRO A 26 -10.04 11.66 13.74
CA PRO A 26 -8.90 12.48 13.38
C PRO A 26 -7.81 11.57 12.79
N ILE A 27 -7.29 11.95 11.63
CA ILE A 27 -6.20 11.23 10.97
C ILE A 27 -4.92 11.51 11.76
N ASP A 28 -4.23 10.44 12.17
CA ASP A 28 -2.92 10.53 12.80
C ASP A 28 -1.85 10.72 11.72
N LEU A 29 -1.44 11.98 11.51
CA LEU A 29 -0.46 12.32 10.48
C LEU A 29 0.95 11.87 10.85
N ASP A 30 1.29 11.82 12.14
CA ASP A 30 2.61 11.41 12.61
C ASP A 30 2.81 9.92 12.37
N ALA A 31 1.77 9.10 12.59
CA ALA A 31 1.80 7.68 12.25
C ALA A 31 2.03 7.46 10.74
N ILE A 32 1.31 8.20 9.89
CA ILE A 32 1.45 8.10 8.44
C ILE A 32 2.86 8.53 7.98
N GLU A 33 3.41 9.60 8.56
CA GLU A 33 4.76 10.06 8.25
C GLU A 33 5.80 8.98 8.56
N ASN A 34 5.69 8.33 9.73
CA ASN A 34 6.57 7.25 10.11
C ASN A 34 6.46 6.04 9.16
N ASP A 35 5.23 5.62 8.83
CA ASP A 35 5.00 4.52 7.89
C ASP A 35 5.65 4.81 6.52
N LEU A 36 5.52 6.05 6.03
CA LEU A 36 6.12 6.45 4.75
C LEU A 36 7.65 6.53 4.83
N ALA A 37 8.21 6.98 5.95
CA ALA A 37 9.67 6.97 6.16
C ALA A 37 10.24 5.55 6.19
N ASP A 38 9.50 4.58 6.73
CA ASP A 38 9.89 3.17 6.70
C ASP A 38 9.87 2.58 5.28
N VAL A 39 8.89 2.96 4.47
CA VAL A 39 8.85 2.59 3.03
C VAL A 39 10.04 3.18 2.28
N GLU A 40 10.36 4.46 2.49
CA GLU A 40 11.52 5.10 1.85
C GLU A 40 12.84 4.39 2.23
N THR A 41 12.97 4.01 3.50
CA THR A 41 14.13 3.25 3.99
C THR A 41 14.23 1.88 3.30
N ALA A 42 13.13 1.16 3.14
CA ALA A 42 13.11 -0.13 2.44
C ALA A 42 13.52 0.00 0.97
N LEU A 43 13.03 1.04 0.28
CA LEU A 43 13.41 1.32 -1.11
C LEU A 43 14.90 1.67 -1.25
N ALA A 44 15.45 2.47 -0.34
CA ALA A 44 16.88 2.78 -0.32
C ALA A 44 17.75 1.52 -0.12
N ARG A 45 17.32 0.58 0.73
CA ARG A 45 18.01 -0.70 0.90
C ARG A 45 17.92 -1.57 -0.36
N LEU A 46 16.80 -1.53 -1.07
CA LEU A 46 16.60 -2.29 -2.30
C LEU A 46 17.55 -1.78 -3.40
N ASP A 47 17.65 -0.47 -3.56
CA ASP A 47 18.59 0.18 -4.48
C ASP A 47 20.05 -0.13 -4.10
N ALA A 48 20.37 -0.09 -2.80
CA ALA A 48 21.69 -0.43 -2.28
C ALA A 48 22.03 -1.95 -2.34
N GLY A 49 21.06 -2.81 -2.68
CA GLY A 49 21.25 -4.27 -2.70
C GLY A 49 21.33 -4.93 -1.32
N THR A 50 20.91 -4.23 -0.25
CA THR A 50 20.96 -4.70 1.14
C THR A 50 19.58 -5.03 1.73
N TYR A 51 18.51 -4.89 0.93
CA TYR A 51 17.13 -5.13 1.37
C TYR A 51 16.87 -6.52 1.96
N TRP A 52 17.48 -7.54 1.38
CA TRP A 52 17.32 -8.94 1.80
C TRP A 52 18.21 -9.31 2.99
N THR A 53 18.97 -8.38 3.54
CA THR A 53 20.00 -8.66 4.55
C THR A 53 19.53 -8.17 5.91
N ASP A 54 19.59 -9.06 6.90
CA ASP A 54 19.33 -8.77 8.30
C ASP A 54 20.39 -7.79 8.82
N GLU A 55 19.94 -6.64 9.33
CA GLU A 55 20.83 -5.53 9.71
C GLU A 55 21.69 -5.83 10.96
N VAL A 56 21.36 -6.88 11.73
CA VAL A 56 22.08 -7.25 12.96
C VAL A 56 23.03 -8.41 12.70
N THR A 57 22.52 -9.46 12.05
CA THR A 57 23.27 -10.70 11.86
C THR A 57 24.03 -10.73 10.53
N GLY A 58 23.62 -9.93 9.55
CA GLY A 58 24.14 -9.97 8.19
C GLY A 58 23.66 -11.19 7.38
N ALA A 59 22.83 -12.06 7.95
CA ALA A 59 22.25 -13.18 7.25
C ALA A 59 21.11 -12.74 6.31
N PRO A 60 20.74 -13.54 5.30
CA PRO A 60 19.54 -13.28 4.52
C PRO A 60 18.28 -13.30 5.41
N ILE A 61 17.37 -12.36 5.18
CA ILE A 61 16.01 -12.36 5.74
C ILE A 61 15.21 -13.42 4.98
N ALA A 62 14.46 -14.25 5.71
CA ALA A 62 13.65 -15.29 5.08
C ALA A 62 12.52 -14.70 4.22
N ASP A 63 12.29 -15.25 3.03
CA ASP A 63 11.26 -14.78 2.09
C ASP A 63 9.87 -14.69 2.75
N ALA A 64 9.51 -15.67 3.58
CA ALA A 64 8.23 -15.68 4.30
C ALA A 64 8.07 -14.50 5.27
N VAL A 65 9.17 -13.96 5.80
CA VAL A 65 9.15 -12.77 6.65
C VAL A 65 8.87 -11.53 5.80
N LEU A 66 9.55 -11.38 4.66
CA LEU A 66 9.35 -10.25 3.75
C LEU A 66 7.99 -10.31 3.02
N GLU A 67 7.45 -11.50 2.79
CA GLU A 67 6.09 -11.68 2.25
C GLU A 67 5.02 -11.23 3.25
N ALA A 68 5.23 -11.51 4.54
CA ALA A 68 4.33 -11.08 5.61
C ALA A 68 4.49 -9.59 5.95
N ASP A 69 5.73 -9.10 5.97
CA ASP A 69 6.11 -7.72 6.26
C ASP A 69 7.25 -7.26 5.33
N PRO A 70 6.93 -6.55 4.24
CA PRO A 70 7.92 -6.04 3.29
C PRO A 70 8.89 -5.01 3.90
N LEU A 71 8.59 -4.46 5.07
CA LEU A 71 9.43 -3.47 5.75
C LEU A 71 10.33 -4.13 6.81
N ALA A 72 10.26 -5.46 6.97
CA ALA A 72 11.09 -6.18 7.91
C ALA A 72 12.58 -5.95 7.65
N ARG A 73 13.32 -5.72 8.73
CA ARG A 73 14.77 -5.47 8.72
C ARG A 73 15.58 -6.61 9.32
N ARG A 74 14.89 -7.60 9.91
CA ARG A 74 15.48 -8.68 10.70
C ARG A 74 14.65 -9.95 10.60
N ASN A 75 15.30 -11.08 10.79
CA ASN A 75 14.63 -12.33 11.06
C ASN A 75 14.00 -12.33 12.47
N PRO A 76 12.92 -13.08 12.68
CA PRO A 76 12.43 -13.37 14.02
C PRO A 76 13.54 -14.05 14.85
N ALA A 77 13.58 -13.75 16.15
CA ALA A 77 14.57 -14.29 17.09
C ALA A 77 14.43 -15.81 17.29
#